data_AF-A0A7Y4ZYF4-F1
#
_entry.id   AF-A0A7Y4ZYF4-F1
#
_cell.length_a   1.000
_cell.length_b   1.000
_cell.length_c   1.000
_cell.angle_alpha   90.00
_cell.angle_beta   90.00
_cell.angle_gamma   90.00
#
_symmetry.space_group_name_H-M   'P 1'
#
loop_
_entity.id
_entity.type
_entity.pdbx_description
1 polymer ?
#
loop_
_entity_poly.entity_id
_entity_poly.type
_entity_poly.pdbx_seq_one_letter_code
_entity_poly.pdbx_strand_id
1 'polypeptide(L)'
;MQFNSIKALDAPIENATARKNSAYASVGSYQSSIDSWHAKSKRSPWLLGNGGKKLPNHAFFGQSFGDLESYKYRRDSAYSEAQDCKNEIGRLYAQKSKLSDQIREMKNDIDDTNNKINAIKSDRDHMYALKKEGHSRTELQKTLSNLHESLVTLKSRLNTLETERTEFIVAERYKQGLVELESKIQSIRFKKNAFLKSFDSDDMRNLRIKNHRQMWMQKNGLAD
;
A
#
# COMPACT_ATOMS: atom_id res chain seq x y z
N MET A 1 -21.62 -26.22 -0.99
CA MET A 1 -20.40 -27.06 -0.94
C MET A 1 -19.25 -26.38 -0.20
N GLN A 2 -18.84 -25.16 -0.54
CA GLN A 2 -17.61 -24.57 0.03
C GLN A 2 -17.66 -24.21 1.53
N PHE A 3 -18.82 -23.84 2.09
CA PHE A 3 -18.96 -23.61 3.53
C PHE A 3 -18.75 -24.90 4.36
N ASN A 4 -19.14 -26.06 3.80
CA ASN A 4 -18.85 -27.36 4.39
C ASN A 4 -17.36 -27.69 4.29
N SER A 5 -16.66 -27.20 3.27
CA SER A 5 -15.21 -27.36 3.10
C SER A 5 -14.40 -26.59 4.14
N ILE A 6 -14.85 -25.40 4.56
CA ILE A 6 -14.19 -24.65 5.66
C ILE A 6 -14.36 -25.38 6.99
N LYS A 7 -15.58 -25.80 7.32
CA LYS A 7 -15.86 -26.56 8.55
C LYS A 7 -15.14 -27.91 8.57
N ALA A 8 -14.94 -28.54 7.42
CA ALA A 8 -14.20 -29.79 7.31
C ALA A 8 -12.72 -29.67 7.72
N LEU A 9 -12.16 -28.45 7.79
CA LEU A 9 -10.79 -28.21 8.25
C LEU A 9 -10.67 -28.07 9.77
N ASP A 10 -11.78 -27.88 10.50
CA ASP A 10 -11.74 -27.69 11.96
C ASP A 10 -11.24 -28.96 12.68
N ALA A 11 -11.79 -30.13 12.34
CA ALA A 11 -11.35 -31.39 12.94
C ALA A 11 -9.88 -31.75 12.65
N PRO A 12 -9.35 -31.60 11.42
CA PRO A 12 -7.91 -31.72 11.15
C PRO A 12 -7.04 -30.76 11.97
N ILE A 13 -7.45 -29.49 12.12
CA ILE A 13 -6.71 -28.49 12.91
C ILE A 13 -6.67 -28.90 14.38
N GLU A 14 -7.81 -29.33 14.94
CA GLU A 14 -7.91 -29.83 16.31
C GLU A 14 -7.04 -31.06 16.52
N ASN A 15 -7.08 -32.03 15.60
CA ASN A 15 -6.27 -33.23 15.66
C ASN A 15 -4.76 -32.92 15.63
N ALA A 16 -4.31 -32.10 14.67
CA ALA A 16 -2.92 -31.69 14.57
C ALA A 16 -2.46 -30.90 15.82
N THR A 17 -3.36 -30.11 16.42
CA THR A 17 -3.11 -29.40 17.68
C THR A 17 -2.96 -30.37 18.86
N ALA A 18 -3.83 -31.38 18.96
CA ALA A 18 -3.73 -32.41 19.99
C ALA A 18 -2.43 -33.22 19.86
N ARG A 19 -2.06 -33.63 18.64
CA ARG A 19 -0.80 -34.32 18.34
C ARG A 19 0.42 -33.47 18.73
N LYS A 20 0.44 -32.19 18.35
CA LYS A 20 1.49 -31.24 18.76
C LYS A 20 1.64 -31.16 20.28
N ASN A 21 0.53 -31.04 21.00
CA ASN A 21 0.56 -30.93 22.46
C ASN A 21 1.08 -32.22 23.11
N SER A 22 0.68 -33.40 22.59
CA SER A 22 1.20 -34.70 23.01
C SER A 22 2.70 -34.85 22.75
N ALA A 23 3.18 -34.38 21.60
CA ALA A 23 4.60 -34.37 21.24
C ALA A 23 5.42 -33.49 22.20
N TYR A 24 4.94 -32.28 22.52
CA TYR A 24 5.59 -31.42 23.53
C TYR A 24 5.56 -32.01 24.94
N ALA A 25 4.48 -32.68 25.34
CA ALA A 25 4.45 -33.41 26.61
C ALA A 25 5.53 -34.51 26.65
N SER A 26 5.73 -35.21 25.52
CA SER A 26 6.77 -36.23 25.37
C SER A 26 8.18 -35.62 25.45
N VAL A 27 8.42 -34.47 24.82
CA VAL A 27 9.66 -33.70 24.96
C VAL A 27 9.97 -33.41 26.43
N GLY A 28 8.98 -32.92 27.19
CA GLY A 28 9.14 -32.65 28.62
C GLY A 28 9.43 -33.90 29.46
N SER A 29 8.78 -35.02 29.15
CA SER A 29 9.01 -36.31 29.81
C SER A 29 10.42 -36.85 29.56
N TYR A 30 10.90 -36.80 28.31
CA TYR A 30 12.26 -37.22 27.98
C TYR A 30 13.32 -36.28 28.55
N GLN A 31 13.06 -34.96 28.56
CA GLN A 31 13.95 -34.01 29.22
C GLN A 31 14.05 -34.30 30.72
N SER A 32 12.94 -34.57 31.40
CA SER A 32 12.94 -34.98 32.82
C SER A 32 13.72 -36.28 33.06
N SER A 33 13.67 -37.22 32.11
CA SER A 33 14.44 -38.47 32.17
C SER A 33 15.94 -38.23 32.02
N ILE A 34 16.34 -37.33 31.11
CA ILE A 34 17.73 -36.88 30.94
C ILE A 34 18.24 -36.17 32.21
N ASP A 35 17.43 -35.27 32.77
CA ASP A 35 17.80 -34.53 33.99
C ASP A 35 17.93 -35.46 35.19
N SER A 36 17.02 -36.43 35.33
CA SER A 36 17.10 -37.49 36.33
C SER A 36 18.37 -38.34 36.18
N TRP A 37 18.74 -38.68 34.94
CA TRP A 37 20.00 -39.37 34.66
C TRP A 37 21.20 -38.53 35.12
N HIS A 38 21.25 -37.24 34.78
CA HIS A 38 22.33 -36.36 35.25
C HIS A 38 22.34 -36.15 36.76
N ALA A 39 21.18 -36.11 37.42
CA ALA A 39 21.09 -36.01 38.86
C ALA A 39 21.65 -37.27 39.55
N LYS A 40 21.32 -38.47 39.04
CA LYS A 40 21.82 -39.75 39.57
C LYS A 40 23.34 -39.87 39.45
N SER A 41 23.93 -39.41 38.34
CA SER A 41 25.39 -39.51 38.14
C SER A 41 26.18 -38.65 39.13
N LYS A 42 25.59 -37.55 39.62
CA LYS A 42 26.19 -36.64 40.61
C LYS A 42 26.01 -37.07 42.07
N ARG A 43 25.11 -38.01 42.39
CA ARG A 43 24.86 -38.48 43.77
C ARG A 43 26.07 -39.23 44.32
N SER A 44 26.30 -39.19 45.63
CA SER A 44 27.42 -39.91 46.25
C SER A 44 27.28 -41.45 46.11
N PRO A 45 28.38 -42.21 46.12
CA PRO A 45 28.35 -43.68 46.11
C PRO A 45 27.53 -44.32 47.23
N TRP A 46 27.40 -43.63 48.37
CA TRP A 46 26.58 -44.08 49.50
C TRP A 46 25.06 -43.95 49.21
N LEU A 47 24.65 -43.10 48.26
CA LEU A 47 23.27 -42.93 47.80
C LEU A 47 23.04 -43.54 46.41
N LEU A 48 23.72 -44.64 46.08
CA LEU A 48 23.62 -45.34 44.79
C LEU A 48 23.92 -44.44 43.57
N GLY A 49 24.80 -43.44 43.71
CA GLY A 49 25.25 -42.57 42.62
C GLY A 49 26.75 -42.71 42.32
N ASN A 50 27.24 -42.07 41.24
CA ASN A 50 28.65 -42.21 40.84
C ASN A 50 29.58 -41.11 41.39
N GLY A 51 29.07 -40.19 42.21
CA GLY A 51 29.84 -39.10 42.83
C GLY A 51 30.56 -38.20 41.83
N GLY A 52 30.04 -38.08 40.60
CA GLY A 52 30.70 -37.36 39.51
C GLY A 52 31.93 -38.05 38.91
N LYS A 53 32.24 -39.29 39.31
CA LYS A 53 33.34 -40.08 38.73
C LYS A 53 32.98 -40.51 37.29
N LYS A 54 33.98 -40.93 36.51
CA LYS A 54 33.76 -41.48 35.15
C LYS A 54 32.96 -42.78 35.25
N LEU A 55 31.81 -42.85 34.57
CA LEU A 55 31.00 -44.07 34.49
C LEU A 55 31.72 -45.11 33.62
N PRO A 56 31.73 -46.41 33.99
CA PRO A 56 32.22 -47.48 33.13
C PRO A 56 31.44 -47.54 31.80
N ASN A 57 32.04 -48.13 30.76
CA ASN A 57 31.38 -48.32 29.46
C ASN A 57 30.23 -49.35 29.49
N HIS A 58 30.06 -50.07 30.61
CA HIS A 58 28.95 -51.00 30.86
C HIS A 58 28.01 -50.42 31.91
N ALA A 59 26.74 -50.86 31.90
CA ALA A 59 25.73 -50.38 32.84
C ALA A 59 26.18 -50.60 34.30
N PHE A 60 26.14 -49.54 35.12
CA PHE A 60 26.51 -49.59 36.53
C PHE A 60 25.36 -49.00 37.35
N PHE A 61 24.85 -49.77 38.33
CA PHE A 61 23.68 -49.41 39.14
C PHE A 61 22.43 -48.97 38.33
N GLY A 62 22.14 -49.66 37.22
CA GLY A 62 20.97 -49.35 36.38
C GLY A 62 21.06 -48.01 35.65
N GLN A 63 22.27 -47.43 35.52
CA GLN A 63 22.54 -46.24 34.73
C GLN A 63 23.51 -46.59 33.58
N SER A 64 23.06 -46.42 32.33
CA SER A 64 23.90 -46.60 31.14
C SER A 64 23.92 -45.34 30.25
N PHE A 65 24.99 -45.17 29.46
CA PHE A 65 25.03 -44.15 28.41
C PHE A 65 24.03 -44.45 27.28
N GLY A 66 23.69 -45.72 27.05
CA GLY A 66 22.65 -46.11 26.08
C GLY A 66 21.28 -45.55 26.44
N ASP A 67 20.91 -45.54 27.73
CA ASP A 67 19.65 -44.95 28.19
C ASP A 67 19.62 -43.43 27.95
N LEU A 68 20.73 -42.74 28.27
CA LEU A 68 20.84 -41.30 28.07
C LEU A 68 20.71 -40.93 26.59
N GLU A 69 21.45 -41.61 25.71
CA GLU A 69 21.39 -41.35 24.28
C GLU A 69 20.01 -41.73 23.70
N SER A 70 19.37 -42.79 24.20
CA SER A 70 17.98 -43.11 23.83
C SER A 70 17.01 -42.01 24.24
N TYR A 71 17.12 -41.46 25.45
CA TYR A 71 16.26 -40.36 25.89
C TYR A 71 16.50 -39.08 25.08
N LYS A 72 17.75 -38.73 24.78
CA LYS A 72 18.08 -37.59 23.91
C LYS A 72 17.49 -37.77 22.51
N TYR A 73 17.71 -38.94 21.92
CA TYR A 73 17.16 -39.27 20.60
C TYR A 73 15.62 -39.17 20.58
N ARG A 74 14.95 -39.76 21.57
CA ARG A 74 13.47 -39.71 21.68
C ARG A 74 12.95 -38.30 21.93
N ARG A 75 13.65 -37.49 22.73
CA ARG A 75 13.33 -36.07 22.93
C ARG A 75 13.41 -35.30 21.62
N ASP A 76 14.51 -35.47 20.88
CA ASP A 76 14.75 -34.75 19.64
C ASP A 76 13.75 -35.19 18.55
N SER A 77 13.42 -36.49 18.50
CA SER A 77 12.36 -37.03 17.64
C SER A 77 10.98 -36.45 17.99
N ALA A 78 10.60 -36.41 19.27
CA ALA A 78 9.34 -35.79 19.71
C ALA A 78 9.30 -34.29 19.42
N TYR A 79 10.44 -33.60 19.51
CA TYR A 79 10.56 -32.20 19.14
C TYR A 79 10.35 -31.99 17.63
N SER A 80 10.94 -32.86 16.80
CA SER A 80 10.69 -32.86 15.35
C SER A 80 9.21 -33.07 15.03
N GLU A 81 8.56 -34.04 15.67
CA GLU A 81 7.12 -34.30 15.49
C GLU A 81 6.26 -33.08 15.87
N ALA A 82 6.60 -32.39 16.97
CA ALA A 82 5.91 -31.18 17.38
C ALA A 82 6.06 -30.06 16.32
N GLN A 83 7.24 -29.94 15.71
CA GLN A 83 7.49 -28.97 14.64
C GLN A 83 6.74 -29.33 13.35
N ASP A 84 6.65 -30.61 13.00
CA ASP A 84 5.86 -31.08 11.85
C ASP A 84 4.37 -30.79 12.05
N CYS A 85 3.83 -31.05 13.25
CA CYS A 85 2.45 -30.70 13.57
C CYS A 85 2.22 -29.19 13.51
N LYS A 86 3.18 -28.36 13.95
CA LYS A 86 3.10 -26.90 13.84
C LYS A 86 3.04 -26.45 12.37
N ASN A 87 3.85 -27.05 11.51
CA ASN A 87 3.85 -26.78 10.07
C ASN A 87 2.51 -27.21 9.43
N GLU A 88 1.98 -28.37 9.81
CA GLU A 88 0.68 -28.89 9.38
C GLU A 88 -0.46 -27.93 9.74
N ILE A 89 -0.52 -27.48 11.00
CA ILE A 89 -1.49 -26.48 11.47
C ILE A 89 -1.40 -25.21 10.63
N GLY A 90 -0.19 -24.71 10.37
CA GLY A 90 0.02 -23.52 9.54
C GLY A 90 -0.55 -23.68 8.12
N ARG A 91 -0.33 -24.84 7.50
CA ARG A 91 -0.90 -25.15 6.16
C ARG A 91 -2.42 -25.21 6.19
N LEU A 92 -3.02 -25.84 7.20
CA LEU A 92 -4.47 -25.96 7.34
C LEU A 92 -5.13 -24.58 7.53
N TYR A 93 -4.54 -23.70 8.35
CA TYR A 93 -5.04 -22.33 8.48
C TYR A 93 -4.90 -21.52 7.17
N ALA A 94 -3.80 -21.67 6.44
CA ALA A 94 -3.64 -21.02 5.14
C ALA A 94 -4.69 -21.50 4.14
N GLN A 95 -4.99 -22.79 4.10
CA GLN A 95 -6.07 -23.35 3.27
C GLN A 95 -7.44 -22.80 3.69
N LYS A 96 -7.72 -22.74 5.00
CA LYS A 96 -8.97 -22.19 5.53
C LYS A 96 -9.18 -20.72 5.15
N SER A 97 -8.11 -19.91 5.23
CA SER A 97 -8.13 -18.51 4.78
C SER A 97 -8.44 -18.41 3.29
N LYS A 98 -7.71 -19.18 2.45
CA LYS A 98 -7.91 -19.18 1.00
C LYS A 98 -9.34 -19.53 0.61
N LEU A 99 -9.92 -20.56 1.22
CA LEU A 99 -11.32 -20.93 0.98
C LEU A 99 -12.28 -19.82 1.40
N SER A 100 -12.01 -19.15 2.52
CA SER A 100 -12.84 -18.02 2.99
C SER A 100 -12.81 -16.86 1.99
N ASP A 101 -11.64 -16.55 1.44
CA ASP A 101 -11.48 -15.53 0.41
C ASP A 101 -12.25 -15.88 -0.86
N GLN A 102 -12.17 -17.13 -1.32
CA GLN A 102 -12.92 -17.61 -2.48
C GLN A 102 -14.44 -17.53 -2.26
N ILE A 103 -14.93 -17.87 -1.06
CA ILE A 103 -16.36 -17.73 -0.72
C ILE A 103 -16.80 -16.27 -0.81
N ARG A 104 -16.00 -15.35 -0.29
CA ARG A 104 -16.29 -13.91 -0.35
C ARG A 104 -16.31 -13.40 -1.79
N GLU A 105 -15.37 -13.82 -2.62
CA GLU A 105 -15.31 -13.44 -4.03
C GLU A 105 -16.57 -13.89 -4.77
N MET A 106 -16.95 -15.18 -4.69
CA MET A 106 -18.17 -15.62 -5.37
C MET A 106 -19.44 -14.96 -4.81
N LYS A 107 -19.47 -14.62 -3.52
CA LYS A 107 -20.60 -13.86 -2.97
C LYS A 107 -20.72 -12.50 -3.65
N ASN A 108 -19.61 -11.80 -3.84
CA ASN A 108 -19.61 -10.52 -4.54
C ASN A 108 -20.05 -10.69 -6.01
N ASP A 109 -19.61 -11.75 -6.68
CA ASP A 109 -20.02 -12.04 -8.07
C ASP A 109 -21.52 -12.33 -8.18
N ILE A 110 -22.08 -13.05 -7.21
CA ILE A 110 -23.52 -13.30 -7.12
C ILE A 110 -24.29 -11.98 -6.93
N ASP A 111 -23.82 -11.12 -6.03
CA ASP A 111 -24.45 -9.83 -5.76
C ASP A 111 -24.40 -8.91 -6.99
N ASP A 112 -23.26 -8.84 -7.69
CA ASP A 112 -23.12 -8.11 -8.95
C ASP A 112 -24.05 -8.66 -10.05
N THR A 113 -24.13 -9.98 -10.17
CA THR A 113 -25.05 -10.63 -11.12
C THR A 113 -26.50 -10.30 -10.80
N ASN A 114 -26.88 -10.31 -9.53
CA ASN A 114 -28.22 -9.93 -9.09
C ASN A 114 -28.53 -8.47 -9.39
N ASN A 115 -27.57 -7.57 -9.18
CA ASN A 115 -27.73 -6.16 -9.53
C ASN A 115 -27.95 -5.96 -11.04
N LYS A 116 -27.18 -6.67 -11.88
CA LYS A 116 -27.38 -6.67 -13.35
C LYS A 116 -28.76 -7.19 -13.74
N ILE A 117 -29.22 -8.28 -13.12
CA ILE A 117 -30.57 -8.82 -13.35
C ILE A 117 -31.64 -7.79 -12.99
N ASN A 118 -31.49 -7.10 -11.86
CA ASN A 118 -32.44 -6.08 -11.43
C ASN A 118 -32.45 -4.87 -12.35
N ALA A 119 -31.29 -4.42 -12.83
CA ALA A 119 -31.19 -3.37 -13.84
C ALA A 119 -31.92 -3.76 -15.13
N ILE A 120 -31.70 -4.97 -15.64
CA ILE A 120 -32.37 -5.47 -16.85
C ILE A 120 -33.89 -5.55 -16.65
N LYS A 121 -34.36 -6.01 -15.48
CA LYS A 121 -35.79 -6.02 -15.15
C LYS A 121 -36.38 -4.61 -15.16
N SER A 122 -35.69 -3.65 -14.54
CA SER A 122 -36.08 -2.25 -14.54
C SER A 122 -36.15 -1.66 -15.96
N ASP A 123 -35.13 -1.90 -16.77
CA ASP A 123 -35.08 -1.43 -18.17
C ASP A 123 -36.22 -2.03 -18.99
N ARG A 124 -36.50 -3.32 -18.80
CA ARG A 124 -37.61 -4.01 -19.44
C ARG A 124 -38.96 -3.40 -19.04
N ASP A 125 -39.17 -3.16 -17.76
CA ASP A 125 -40.42 -2.59 -17.24
C ASP A 125 -40.60 -1.16 -17.77
N HIS A 126 -39.52 -0.37 -17.84
CA HIS A 126 -39.52 0.96 -18.45
C HIS A 126 -39.83 0.91 -19.95
N MET A 127 -39.23 -0.03 -20.70
CA MET A 127 -39.55 -0.24 -22.11
C MET A 127 -41.04 -0.57 -22.33
N TYR A 128 -41.64 -1.40 -21.47
CA TYR A 128 -43.07 -1.68 -21.56
C TYR A 128 -43.93 -0.46 -21.21
N ALA A 129 -43.52 0.37 -20.25
CA ALA A 129 -44.19 1.64 -19.97
C ALA A 129 -44.17 2.58 -21.19
N LEU A 130 -43.00 2.76 -21.82
CA LEU A 130 -42.86 3.56 -23.05
C LEU A 130 -43.77 3.05 -24.17
N LYS A 131 -43.85 1.72 -24.37
CA LYS A 131 -44.76 1.13 -25.35
C LYS A 131 -46.23 1.41 -25.02
N LYS A 132 -46.61 1.37 -23.74
CA LYS A 132 -47.96 1.68 -23.28
C LYS A 132 -48.31 3.16 -23.51
N GLU A 133 -47.32 4.05 -23.40
CA GLU A 133 -47.44 5.47 -23.70
C GLU A 133 -47.47 5.77 -25.22
N GLY A 134 -47.31 4.74 -26.06
CA GLY A 134 -47.39 4.86 -27.52
C GLY A 134 -46.06 5.19 -28.18
N HIS A 135 -44.96 5.25 -27.43
CA HIS A 135 -43.65 5.52 -28.01
C HIS A 135 -43.16 4.33 -28.83
N SER A 136 -42.72 4.63 -30.06
CA SER A 136 -42.04 3.65 -30.92
C SER A 136 -40.54 3.85 -30.90
N ARG A 137 -39.78 2.75 -31.06
CA ARG A 137 -38.32 2.81 -31.15
C ARG A 137 -37.84 3.72 -32.28
N THR A 138 -38.49 3.63 -33.44
CA THR A 138 -38.12 4.40 -34.64
C THR A 138 -38.28 5.89 -34.42
N GLU A 139 -39.39 6.30 -33.77
CA GLU A 139 -39.64 7.70 -33.43
C GLU A 139 -38.62 8.22 -32.41
N LEU A 140 -38.42 7.48 -31.31
CA LEU A 140 -37.42 7.87 -30.29
C LEU A 140 -36.02 7.97 -30.89
N GLN A 141 -35.65 7.05 -31.78
CA GLN A 141 -34.38 7.08 -32.49
C GLN A 141 -34.25 8.33 -33.37
N LYS A 142 -35.31 8.68 -34.10
CA LYS A 142 -35.33 9.88 -34.96
C LYS A 142 -35.19 11.15 -34.10
N THR A 143 -35.94 11.25 -33.01
CA THR A 143 -35.83 12.37 -32.06
C THR A 143 -34.42 12.47 -31.49
N LEU A 144 -33.82 11.35 -31.10
CA LEU A 144 -32.46 11.31 -30.57
C LEU A 144 -31.42 11.76 -31.61
N SER A 145 -31.53 11.30 -32.85
CA SER A 145 -30.66 11.76 -33.94
C SER A 145 -30.79 13.26 -34.19
N ASN A 146 -32.01 13.79 -34.25
CA ASN A 146 -32.25 15.22 -34.44
C ASN A 146 -31.68 16.07 -33.28
N LEU A 147 -31.83 15.60 -32.04
CA LEU A 147 -31.25 16.25 -30.87
C LEU A 147 -29.72 16.21 -30.91
N HIS A 148 -29.14 15.09 -31.35
CA HIS A 148 -27.70 14.95 -31.50
C HIS A 148 -27.15 15.91 -32.56
N GLU A 149 -27.78 15.98 -33.72
CA GLU A 149 -27.44 16.94 -34.78
C GLU A 149 -27.52 18.39 -34.27
N SER A 150 -28.62 18.73 -33.58
CA SER A 150 -28.81 20.06 -32.99
C SER A 150 -27.69 20.40 -31.99
N LEU A 151 -27.30 19.44 -31.15
CA LEU A 151 -26.20 19.61 -30.18
C LEU A 151 -24.87 19.86 -30.90
N VAL A 152 -24.57 19.07 -31.94
CA VAL A 152 -23.34 19.25 -32.73
C VAL A 152 -23.31 20.62 -33.40
N THR A 153 -24.42 21.05 -34.00
CA THR A 153 -24.54 22.38 -34.62
C THR A 153 -24.36 23.50 -33.60
N LEU A 154 -25.02 23.41 -32.44
CA LEU A 154 -24.89 24.41 -31.38
C LEU A 154 -23.46 24.50 -30.84
N LYS A 155 -22.79 23.36 -30.65
CA LYS A 155 -21.40 23.30 -30.21
C LYS A 155 -20.45 23.94 -31.23
N SER A 156 -20.66 23.65 -32.52
CA SER A 156 -19.89 24.29 -33.60
C SER A 156 -20.07 25.81 -33.60
N ARG A 157 -21.33 26.27 -33.51
CA ARG A 157 -21.65 27.70 -33.45
C ARG A 157 -21.04 28.40 -32.23
N LEU A 158 -21.03 27.73 -31.07
CA LEU A 158 -20.38 28.25 -29.87
C LEU A 158 -18.88 28.47 -30.10
N ASN A 159 -18.19 27.48 -30.65
CA ASN A 159 -16.76 27.59 -30.96
C ASN A 159 -16.49 28.74 -31.96
N THR A 160 -17.34 28.90 -32.97
CA THR A 160 -17.23 30.03 -33.91
C THR A 160 -17.36 31.36 -33.19
N LEU A 161 -18.38 31.53 -32.35
CA LEU A 161 -18.58 32.76 -31.59
C LEU A 161 -17.44 33.05 -30.60
N GLU A 162 -16.86 32.02 -29.97
CA GLU A 162 -15.69 32.18 -29.10
C GLU A 162 -14.45 32.64 -29.87
N THR A 163 -14.27 32.13 -31.08
CA THR A 163 -13.20 32.54 -32.00
C THR A 163 -13.40 34.00 -32.43
N GLU A 164 -14.58 34.32 -32.95
CA GLU A 164 -14.95 35.69 -33.37
C GLU A 164 -14.81 36.69 -32.22
N ARG A 165 -15.23 36.32 -31.01
CA ARG A 165 -15.06 37.14 -29.81
C ARG A 165 -13.58 37.40 -29.51
N THR A 166 -12.73 36.38 -29.62
CA THR A 166 -11.30 36.51 -29.34
C THR A 166 -10.63 37.41 -30.37
N GLU A 167 -10.93 37.21 -31.65
CA GLU A 167 -10.45 38.05 -32.75
C GLU A 167 -10.90 39.49 -32.59
N PHE A 168 -12.16 39.72 -32.23
CA PHE A 168 -12.70 41.05 -31.95
C PHE A 168 -11.96 41.74 -30.81
N ILE A 169 -11.73 41.05 -29.68
CA ILE A 169 -10.98 41.60 -28.53
C ILE A 169 -9.56 41.97 -28.96
N VAL A 170 -8.89 41.11 -29.73
CA VAL A 170 -7.54 41.40 -30.22
C VAL A 170 -7.53 42.62 -31.14
N ALA A 171 -8.44 42.68 -32.12
CA ALA A 171 -8.56 43.80 -33.05
C ALA A 171 -8.84 45.12 -32.31
N GLU A 172 -9.75 45.11 -31.34
CA GLU A 172 -10.09 46.31 -30.57
C GLU A 172 -8.92 46.77 -29.68
N ARG A 173 -8.14 45.83 -29.10
CA ARG A 173 -6.91 46.16 -28.35
C ARG A 173 -5.87 46.87 -29.22
N TYR A 174 -5.67 46.41 -30.46
CA TYR A 174 -4.78 47.08 -31.41
C TYR A 174 -5.32 48.46 -31.80
N LYS A 175 -6.62 48.55 -32.13
CA LYS A 175 -7.26 49.81 -32.52
C LYS A 175 -7.17 50.89 -31.44
N GLN A 176 -7.31 50.49 -30.17
CA GLN A 176 -7.19 51.40 -29.04
C GLN A 176 -5.74 51.66 -28.60
N GLY A 177 -4.74 51.06 -29.27
CA GLY A 177 -3.33 51.25 -28.97
C GLY A 177 -2.86 50.61 -27.65
N LEU A 178 -3.64 49.66 -27.09
CA LEU A 178 -3.30 49.02 -25.82
C LEU A 178 -2.01 48.22 -25.92
N VAL A 179 -1.79 47.55 -27.06
CA VAL A 179 -0.64 46.68 -27.28
C VAL A 179 0.66 47.47 -27.20
N GLU A 180 0.69 48.65 -27.82
CA GLU A 180 1.83 49.57 -27.81
C GLU A 180 2.07 50.14 -26.41
N LEU A 181 1.00 50.49 -25.69
CA LEU A 181 1.08 50.98 -24.31
C LEU A 181 1.61 49.90 -23.36
N GLU A 182 1.13 48.66 -23.47
CA GLU A 182 1.61 47.52 -22.68
C GLU A 182 3.11 47.26 -22.93
N SER A 183 3.54 47.28 -24.20
CA SER A 183 4.95 47.14 -24.57
C SER A 183 5.82 48.27 -23.98
N LYS A 184 5.36 49.52 -24.05
CA LYS A 184 6.04 50.67 -23.43
C LYS A 184 6.16 50.50 -21.91
N ILE A 185 5.09 50.09 -21.24
CA ILE A 185 5.09 49.83 -19.79
C ILE A 185 6.09 48.72 -19.43
N GLN A 186 6.12 47.63 -20.20
CA GLN A 186 7.09 46.55 -19.99
C GLN A 186 8.53 47.05 -20.18
N SER A 187 8.80 47.84 -21.23
CA SER A 187 10.11 48.45 -21.46
C SER A 187 10.54 49.35 -20.29
N ILE A 188 9.63 50.18 -19.76
CA ILE A 188 9.89 51.02 -18.59
C ILE A 188 10.20 50.15 -17.35
N ARG A 189 9.40 49.11 -17.09
CA ARG A 189 9.63 48.17 -15.97
C ARG A 189 10.98 47.48 -16.10
N PHE A 190 11.33 47.02 -17.30
CA PHE A 190 12.62 46.39 -17.57
C PHE A 190 13.78 47.36 -17.31
N LYS A 191 13.72 48.57 -17.88
CA LYS A 191 14.74 49.62 -17.68
C LYS A 191 14.89 50.00 -16.20
N LYS A 192 13.77 50.14 -15.47
CA LYS A 192 13.77 50.41 -14.03
C LYS A 192 14.49 49.29 -13.27
N ASN A 193 14.15 48.03 -13.54
CA ASN A 193 14.78 46.89 -12.86
C ASN A 193 16.27 46.77 -13.20
N ALA A 194 16.65 47.00 -14.46
CA ALA A 194 18.05 47.02 -14.88
C ALA A 194 18.84 48.14 -14.17
N PHE A 195 18.24 49.33 -14.06
CA PHE A 195 18.82 50.44 -13.31
C PHE A 195 18.96 50.13 -11.82
N LEU A 196 17.95 49.58 -11.17
CA LEU A 196 18.04 49.22 -9.75
C LEU A 196 19.15 48.19 -9.50
N LYS A 197 19.23 47.16 -10.34
CA LYS A 197 20.31 46.17 -10.27
C LYS A 197 21.70 46.77 -10.47
N SER A 198 21.86 47.69 -11.44
CA SER A 198 23.15 48.35 -11.65
C SER A 198 23.46 49.36 -10.55
N PHE A 199 22.46 50.04 -10.01
CA PHE A 199 22.62 50.97 -8.90
C PHE A 199 23.05 50.23 -7.63
N ASP A 200 22.46 49.08 -7.32
CA ASP A 200 22.80 48.29 -6.13
C ASP A 200 24.06 47.42 -6.29
N SER A 201 24.74 47.46 -7.45
CA SER A 201 25.99 46.73 -7.62
C SER A 201 27.11 47.29 -6.75
N ASP A 202 28.00 46.41 -6.29
CA ASP A 202 29.13 46.80 -5.45
C ASP A 202 30.05 47.80 -6.16
N ASP A 203 30.26 47.64 -7.48
CA ASP A 203 31.05 48.57 -8.28
C ASP A 203 30.47 49.99 -8.26
N MET A 204 29.16 50.12 -8.51
CA MET A 204 28.50 51.41 -8.52
C MET A 204 28.36 51.98 -7.11
N ARG A 205 28.20 51.14 -6.08
CA ARG A 205 28.21 51.55 -4.67
C ARG A 205 29.58 52.12 -4.28
N ASN A 206 30.66 51.44 -4.63
CA ASN A 206 32.03 51.88 -4.38
C ASN A 206 32.34 53.17 -5.14
N LEU A 207 31.89 53.29 -6.39
CA LEU A 207 32.01 54.51 -7.17
C LEU A 207 31.27 55.68 -6.52
N ARG A 208 30.03 55.46 -6.04
CA ARG A 208 29.27 56.49 -5.29
C ARG A 208 29.99 56.90 -4.01
N ILE A 209 30.54 55.96 -3.24
CA ILE A 209 31.33 56.26 -2.03
C ILE A 209 32.57 57.09 -2.38
N LYS A 210 33.30 56.70 -3.44
CA LYS A 210 34.50 57.42 -3.90
C LYS A 210 34.17 58.84 -4.35
N ASN A 211 33.16 59.02 -5.19
CA ASN A 211 32.73 60.33 -5.67
C ASN A 211 32.27 61.23 -4.53
N HIS A 212 31.49 60.68 -3.59
CA HIS A 212 31.07 61.42 -2.39
C HIS A 212 32.28 61.86 -1.55
N ARG A 213 33.27 60.99 -1.33
CA ARG A 213 34.51 61.34 -0.61
C ARG A 213 35.29 62.44 -1.32
N GLN A 214 35.42 62.37 -2.65
CA GLN A 214 36.09 63.42 -3.43
C GLN A 214 35.37 64.77 -3.33
N MET A 215 34.05 64.78 -3.50
CA MET A 215 33.25 65.99 -3.33
C MET A 215 33.36 66.56 -1.92
N TRP A 216 33.37 65.70 -0.90
CA TRP A 216 33.55 66.11 0.49
C TRP A 216 34.94 66.70 0.73
N MET A 217 36.01 66.09 0.19
CA MET A 217 37.37 66.64 0.30
C MET A 217 37.51 68.00 -0.38
N GLN A 218 36.97 68.15 -1.60
CA GLN A 218 36.95 69.43 -2.32
C GLN A 218 36.20 70.51 -1.55
N LYS A 219 35.05 70.18 -0.96
CA LYS A 219 34.23 71.13 -0.19
C LYS A 219 34.89 71.57 1.12
N ASN A 220 35.74 70.74 1.71
CA ASN A 220 36.43 71.02 2.97
C ASN A 220 37.89 71.48 2.79
N GLY A 221 38.34 71.75 1.55
CA GLY A 221 39.69 72.27 1.28
C GLY A 221 40.82 71.26 1.54
N LEU A 222 40.51 69.97 1.48
CA LEU A 222 41.44 68.85 1.75
C LEU A 222 41.85 68.11 0.47
N ALA A 223 41.61 68.70 -0.69
CA ALA A 223 41.98 68.14 -1.98
C ALA A 223 43.26 68.82 -2.49
N ASP A 224 44.34 68.06 -2.61
CA ASP A 224 45.53 68.44 -3.39
C ASP A 224 45.21 68.48 -4.90
#